data_AF-F7QWJ6-F1
#
_entry.id   AF-F7QWJ6-F1
#
_cell.length_a   1.000
_cell.length_b   1.000
_cell.length_c   1.000
_cell.angle_alpha   90.00
_cell.angle_beta   90.00
_cell.angle_gamma   90.00
#
_symmetry.space_group_name_H-M   'P 1'
#
loop_
_entity.id
_entity.type
_entity.pdbx_description
1 polymer ?
#
loop_
_entity_poly.entity_id
_entity_poly.type
_entity_poly.pdbx_seq_one_letter_code
_entity_poly.pdbx_strand_id
1 'polypeptide(L)'
;MNKIIISKLNNDENKIEWRISNSETGHYLNISISRALEDAMKKKRNLSFNRFESEQINNLSHLVTNIQEDYVLNIDESNISSSYLPLRGIDALSYMKTVE
;
A
#
# COMPACT_ATOMS: atom_id res chain seq x y z
N MET A 1 -4.96 -12.62 19.33
CA MET A 1 -4.18 -11.37 19.19
C MET A 1 -3.90 -11.23 17.70
N ASN A 2 -4.71 -10.44 16.98
CA ASN A 2 -4.56 -10.22 15.53
C ASN A 2 -3.11 -9.83 15.23
N LYS A 3 -2.31 -10.78 14.73
CA LYS A 3 -0.90 -10.54 14.45
C LYS A 3 -0.78 -10.20 12.98
N ILE A 4 -0.56 -8.91 12.74
CA ILE A 4 -0.27 -8.40 11.41
C ILE A 4 1.22 -8.61 11.12
N ILE A 5 1.50 -9.21 9.97
CA ILE A 5 2.85 -9.45 9.46
C ILE A 5 3.02 -8.57 8.22
N ILE A 6 4.04 -7.72 8.23
CA ILE A 6 4.39 -6.85 7.11
C ILE A 6 5.69 -7.38 6.52
N SER A 7 5.73 -7.59 5.21
CA SER A 7 6.89 -8.14 4.52
C SER A 7 7.08 -7.45 3.17
N LYS A 8 8.32 -7.09 2.85
CA LYS A 8 8.67 -6.58 1.52
C LYS A 8 8.80 -7.78 0.58
N LEU A 9 8.00 -7.80 -0.49
CA LEU A 9 8.00 -8.90 -1.46
C LEU A 9 9.03 -8.68 -2.57
N ASN A 10 9.02 -7.48 -3.15
CA ASN A 10 9.85 -7.14 -4.29
C ASN A 10 10.17 -5.64 -4.26
N ASN A 11 11.27 -5.30 -4.92
CA ASN A 11 11.74 -3.94 -5.05
C ASN A 11 12.53 -3.82 -6.34
N ASP A 12 11.82 -3.49 -7.42
CA ASP A 12 12.41 -3.35 -8.74
C ASP A 12 12.41 -1.88 -9.21
N GLU A 13 12.83 -1.68 -10.45
CA GLU A 13 12.93 -0.37 -11.09
C GLU A 13 11.58 0.28 -11.38
N ASN A 14 10.49 -0.49 -11.40
CA ASN A 14 9.16 -0.02 -11.75
C ASN A 14 8.24 0.12 -10.54
N LYS A 15 8.42 -0.72 -9.50
CA LYS A 15 7.57 -0.74 -8.32
C LYS A 15 8.26 -1.28 -7.08
N ILE A 16 7.66 -0.96 -5.93
CA ILE A 16 7.97 -1.55 -4.64
C ILE A 16 6.74 -2.33 -4.18
N GLU A 17 6.93 -3.61 -3.85
CA GLU A 17 5.85 -4.49 -3.45
C GLU A 17 5.97 -4.89 -1.98
N TRP A 18 4.86 -4.76 -1.27
CA TRP A 18 4.70 -5.15 0.12
C TRP A 18 3.55 -6.13 0.27
N ARG A 19 3.64 -7.00 1.27
CA ARG A 19 2.55 -7.85 1.73
C ARG A 19 2.25 -7.49 3.17
N ILE A 20 0.97 -7.30 3.45
CA ILE A 20 0.43 -7.20 4.80
C ILE A 20 -0.49 -8.40 4.99
N SER A 21 -0.16 -9.29 5.91
CA SER A 21 -0.93 -10.51 6.19
C SER A 21 -1.50 -10.49 7.60
N ASN A 22 -2.72 -10.98 7.76
CA ASN A 22 -3.29 -11.31 9.06
C ASN A 22 -3.04 -12.80 9.34
N SER A 23 -2.22 -13.12 10.34
CA SER A 23 -1.90 -14.52 10.63
C SER A 23 -3.06 -15.30 11.25
N GLU A 24 -4.09 -14.64 11.78
CA GLU A 24 -5.27 -15.32 12.34
C GLU A 24 -6.24 -15.76 11.24
N THR A 25 -6.49 -14.90 10.25
CA THR A 25 -7.39 -15.23 9.13
C THR A 25 -6.68 -15.95 7.98
N GLY A 26 -5.36 -15.79 7.86
CA GLY A 26 -4.58 -16.29 6.74
C GLY A 26 -4.62 -15.37 5.51
N HIS A 27 -5.48 -14.35 5.50
CA HIS A 27 -5.65 -13.44 4.37
C HIS A 27 -4.59 -12.35 4.31
N TYR A 28 -4.37 -11.82 3.12
CA TYR A 28 -3.39 -10.75 2.91
C TYR A 28 -3.82 -9.68 1.90
N LEU A 29 -3.15 -8.53 2.01
CA LEU A 29 -3.16 -7.46 1.03
C LEU A 29 -1.75 -7.30 0.45
N ASN A 30 -1.60 -7.52 -0.85
CA ASN A 30 -0.39 -7.13 -1.58
C ASN A 30 -0.55 -5.68 -2.06
N ILE A 31 0.48 -4.87 -1.83
CA ILE A 31 0.51 -3.45 -2.17
C ILE A 31 1.66 -3.25 -3.14
N SER A 32 1.39 -2.66 -4.30
CA SER A 32 2.41 -2.27 -5.27
C SER A 32 2.45 -0.75 -5.38
N ILE A 33 3.54 -0.10 -4.99
CA ILE A 33 3.72 1.35 -5.11
C ILE A 33 4.61 1.64 -6.31
N SER A 34 4.14 2.45 -7.25
CA SER A 34 4.88 2.80 -8.47
C SER A 34 6.13 3.63 -8.18
N ARG A 35 7.24 3.33 -8.88
CA ARG A 35 8.45 4.17 -8.87
C ARG A 35 8.26 5.50 -9.59
N ALA A 36 7.35 5.56 -10.55
CA ALA A 36 6.98 6.83 -11.19
C ALA A 36 6.39 7.82 -10.17
N LEU A 37 5.59 7.31 -9.21
CA LEU A 37 5.08 8.10 -8.09
C LEU A 37 6.23 8.62 -7.19
N GLU A 38 7.21 7.78 -6.89
CA GLU A 38 8.41 8.19 -6.15
C GLU A 38 9.14 9.34 -6.86
N ASP A 39 9.37 9.21 -8.16
CA ASP A 39 10.03 10.23 -8.96
C ASP A 39 9.22 11.53 -9.03
N ALA A 40 7.90 11.43 -9.16
CA ALA A 40 6.99 12.57 -9.14
C ALA A 40 6.96 13.28 -7.78
N MET A 41 7.06 12.54 -6.68
CA MET A 41 7.18 13.10 -5.34
C MET A 41 8.52 13.79 -5.13
N LYS A 42 9.63 13.17 -5.56
CA LYS A 42 10.98 13.76 -5.47
C LYS A 42 11.12 15.10 -6.21
N LYS A 43 10.35 15.30 -7.28
CA LYS A 43 10.30 16.58 -8.01
C LYS A 43 9.65 17.71 -7.20
N LYS A 44 8.81 17.40 -6.20
CA LYS A 44 8.20 18.41 -5.32
C LYS A 44 9.05 18.60 -4.06
N ARG A 45 9.37 19.86 -3.74
CA ARG A 45 10.12 20.20 -2.52
C ARG A 45 9.35 19.74 -1.28
N ASN A 46 10.10 19.28 -0.27
CA ASN A 46 9.63 18.88 1.07
C ASN A 46 8.78 17.61 1.16
N LEU A 47 8.78 16.75 0.13
CA LEU A 47 8.16 15.43 0.22
C LEU A 47 9.21 14.33 0.42
N SER A 48 8.87 13.35 1.25
CA SER A 48 9.68 12.15 1.48
C SER A 48 8.86 10.93 1.07
N PHE A 49 9.30 10.27 0.01
CA PHE A 49 8.66 9.05 -0.46
C PHE A 49 8.73 7.94 0.60
N ASN A 50 9.86 7.77 1.28
CA ASN A 50 10.00 6.76 2.35
C ASN A 50 9.01 6.99 3.51
N ARG A 51 8.75 8.27 3.84
CA ARG A 51 7.74 8.63 4.84
C ARG A 51 6.35 8.26 4.35
N PHE A 52 6.02 8.63 3.11
CA PHE A 52 4.76 8.27 2.47
C PHE A 52 4.55 6.75 2.44
N GLU A 53 5.53 5.98 1.98
CA GLU A 53 5.52 4.51 1.94
C GLU A 53 5.21 3.93 3.33
N SER A 54 5.91 4.40 4.37
CA SER A 54 5.72 3.93 5.74
C SER A 54 4.31 4.27 6.27
N GLU A 55 3.84 5.50 6.05
CA GLU A 55 2.50 5.93 6.45
C GLU A 55 1.41 5.15 5.68
N GLN A 56 1.63 4.87 4.39
CA GLN A 56 0.72 4.09 3.55
C GLN A 56 0.59 2.65 4.04
N ILE A 57 1.71 1.98 4.31
CA ILE A 57 1.71 0.61 4.84
C ILE A 57 1.02 0.58 6.21
N ASN A 58 1.32 1.54 7.09
CA ASN A 58 0.72 1.58 8.41
C ASN A 58 -0.80 1.80 8.34
N ASN A 59 -1.27 2.72 7.50
CA ASN A 59 -2.70 2.96 7.28
C ASN A 59 -3.43 1.72 6.75
N LEU A 60 -2.83 1.01 5.79
CA LEU A 60 -3.41 -0.20 5.21
C LEU A 60 -3.33 -1.41 6.16
N SER A 61 -2.41 -1.42 7.12
CA SER A 61 -2.31 -2.51 8.11
C SER A 61 -3.58 -2.68 8.93
N HIS A 62 -4.28 -1.57 9.21
CA HIS A 62 -5.56 -1.59 9.89
C HIS A 62 -6.68 -2.23 9.06
N LEU A 63 -6.67 -2.07 7.73
CA LEU A 63 -7.66 -2.71 6.85
C LEU A 63 -7.56 -4.22 6.86
N VAL A 64 -6.34 -4.75 6.85
CA VAL A 64 -6.07 -6.20 6.76
C VAL A 64 -6.62 -6.97 7.97
N THR A 65 -6.93 -6.29 9.07
CA THR A 65 -7.63 -6.92 10.20
C THR A 65 -9.03 -7.44 9.85
N ASN A 66 -9.68 -6.88 8.82
CA ASN A 66 -11.09 -7.15 8.50
C ASN A 66 -11.32 -7.65 7.07
N ILE A 67 -10.26 -7.92 6.29
CA ILE A 67 -10.42 -8.48 4.93
C ILE A 67 -10.83 -9.96 4.99
N GLN A 68 -11.67 -10.38 4.06
CA GLN A 68 -12.23 -11.74 3.99
C GLN A 68 -11.65 -12.58 2.84
N GLU A 69 -10.83 -11.97 2.00
CA GLU A 69 -10.19 -12.58 0.84
C GLU A 69 -8.79 -11.99 0.68
N ASP A 70 -8.02 -12.56 -0.23
CA ASP A 70 -6.73 -12.01 -0.62
C ASP A 70 -6.93 -10.90 -1.65
N TYR A 71 -6.28 -9.76 -1.42
CA TYR A 71 -6.43 -8.59 -2.27
C TYR A 71 -5.10 -8.07 -2.79
N VAL A 72 -5.17 -7.37 -3.91
CA VAL A 72 -4.09 -6.54 -4.46
C VAL A 72 -4.53 -5.08 -4.53
N LEU A 73 -3.60 -4.17 -4.23
CA LEU A 73 -3.76 -2.73 -4.36
C LEU A 73 -2.55 -2.14 -5.07
N ASN A 74 -2.79 -1.48 -6.21
CA ASN A 74 -1.77 -0.72 -6.92
C ASN A 74 -1.88 0.75 -6.52
N ILE A 75 -0.77 1.39 -6.17
CA ILE A 75 -0.70 2.78 -5.73
C ILE A 75 0.18 3.55 -6.71
N ASP A 76 -0.41 4.55 -7.35
CA ASP A 76 0.22 5.40 -8.36
C ASP A 76 -0.41 6.80 -8.34
N GLU A 77 -0.01 7.67 -9.27
CA GLU A 77 -0.54 9.04 -9.36
C GLU A 77 -2.03 9.11 -9.68
N SER A 78 -2.65 8.05 -10.22
CA SER A 78 -4.07 8.04 -10.56
C SER A 78 -4.99 7.92 -9.35
N ASN A 79 -4.50 7.29 -8.28
CA ASN A 79 -5.24 7.11 -7.03
C ASN A 79 -4.66 7.89 -5.85
N ILE A 80 -3.45 8.45 -5.98
CA ILE A 80 -2.89 9.39 -5.00
C ILE A 80 -3.26 10.83 -5.37
N SER A 81 -3.86 11.53 -4.41
CA SER A 81 -4.18 12.96 -4.57
C SER A 81 -2.95 13.82 -4.85
N SER A 82 -3.14 14.99 -5.45
CA SER A 82 -2.05 15.92 -5.81
C SER A 82 -1.22 16.44 -4.63
N SER A 83 -1.74 16.31 -3.40
CA SER A 83 -1.05 16.59 -2.14
C SER A 83 -0.16 15.43 -1.65
N TYR A 84 -0.15 14.29 -2.35
CA TYR A 84 0.59 13.08 -2.03
C TYR A 84 0.37 12.57 -0.60
N LEU A 85 -0.87 12.69 -0.14
CA LEU A 85 -1.31 12.08 1.10
C LEU A 85 -1.56 10.58 0.89
N PRO A 86 -1.23 9.73 1.87
CA PRO A 86 -1.56 8.31 1.83
C PRO A 86 -3.05 8.06 1.56
N LEU A 87 -3.37 7.02 0.79
CA LEU A 87 -4.73 6.53 0.63
C LEU A 87 -5.30 6.18 1.99
N ARG A 88 -6.47 6.74 2.31
CA ARG A 88 -7.23 6.35 3.49
C ARG A 88 -7.79 4.95 3.28
N GLY A 89 -7.97 4.22 4.37
CA GLY A 89 -8.43 2.84 4.28
C GLY A 89 -9.74 2.67 3.51
N ILE A 90 -10.70 3.58 3.70
CA ILE A 90 -11.99 3.52 3.00
C ILE A 90 -11.87 3.77 1.50
N ASP A 91 -10.96 4.68 1.09
CA ASP A 91 -10.73 4.99 -0.32
C ASP A 91 -9.97 3.84 -0.99
N ALA A 92 -9.03 3.22 -0.27
CA ALA A 92 -8.26 2.08 -0.73
C ALA A 92 -9.14 0.88 -1.09
N LEU A 93 -10.24 0.64 -0.36
CA LEU A 93 -11.19 -0.44 -0.66
C LEU A 93 -11.74 -0.35 -2.10
N SER A 94 -11.95 0.85 -2.62
CA SER A 94 -12.47 1.06 -3.98
C SER A 94 -11.46 0.71 -5.08
N TYR A 95 -10.18 0.58 -4.72
CA TYR A 95 -9.09 0.24 -5.64
C TYR A 95 -8.57 -1.19 -5.44
N MET A 96 -9.04 -1.89 -4.41
CA MET A 96 -8.65 -3.28 -4.13
C MET A 96 -9.31 -4.23 -5.13
N LYS A 97 -8.54 -5.21 -5.59
CA LYS A 97 -9.01 -6.31 -6.44
C LYS A 97 -8.70 -7.62 -5.76
N THR A 98 -9.61 -8.59 -5.85
CA THR A 98 -9.33 -9.95 -5.36
C THR A 98 -8.17 -10.56 -6.16
N VAL A 99 -7.36 -11.37 -5.49
CA VAL A 99 -6.37 -12.21 -6.17
C VAL A 99 -7.13 -13.35 -6.86
N GLU A 100 -6.99 -13.49 -8.17
CA GLU A 100 -7.52 -14.62 -8.95
C GLU A 100 -6.71 -15.91 -8.73
#